data_AF-A0AAD4GUP2-F1
#
_entry.id   AF-A0AAD4GUP2-F1
#
_cell.length_a   1.000
_cell.length_b   1.000
_cell.length_c   1.000
_cell.angle_alpha   90.00
_cell.angle_beta   90.00
_cell.angle_gamma   90.00
#
_symmetry.space_group_name_H-M   'P 1'
#
loop_
_entity.id
_entity.type
_entity.pdbx_description
1 polymer ?
#
loop_
_entity_poly.entity_id
_entity_poly.type
_entity_poly.pdbx_seq_one_letter_code
_entity_poly.pdbx_strand_id
1 'polypeptide(L)'
;MQLKKRGQLDVSITESGSMDWRAEENGLEETIERLGMQPSFMPRPGEVVLWTTAFEGELSWNAEHECVEIYSSTKKCWMGRPEWRAGVIGQVPEQEIILQDLVDMSRKKWDISYCGFRVETLPDPNGLDKSYSLHYKYVHLKCIKPFNAYENFLQGIPRDELHPSIEYAMTIMSSFSLLNKYRFKGVWPNASIFCKGIFIGAELLLVGDAVRLKPTFPYGPEDAYRAVMDVMIIDEIRLELADCVEDPTSDQLAGRYDVRISGKVYTKNYQRTKMDESHPPPKALKADEVTGVFRSIGMSGYGDWYPLWSRMRVTVSQNMVIGRCYEPDAMQFLFSSLHLGLDLCGVLNGREYSRKVDERIPQDKDWFWGDFRTQTLAIDTLNGEDVGYYSDTRDVKLWRANLRIVDGTATQADFRQAKIPGDVGRPATKSATTFGAVGKISKLVSTGLGDVDISNPVSSAEEEGVKEESSSNDDDDEEEEEEVFVARIDQLRGGTEESEEGDYAPVTDINKRPKYEY
;
A
#
# COMPACT_ATOMS: atom_id res chain seq x y z
N MET A 1 0.73 28.88 -0.34
CA MET A 1 0.14 30.25 -0.33
C MET A 1 -0.78 30.61 0.84
N GLN A 2 -1.90 29.92 1.09
CA GLN A 2 -2.86 30.33 2.15
C GLN A 2 -2.27 30.27 3.57
N LEU A 3 -1.49 29.22 3.88
CA LEU A 3 -0.85 29.06 5.18
C LEU A 3 0.04 30.26 5.55
N LYS A 4 0.90 30.71 4.63
CA LYS A 4 1.74 31.90 4.83
C LYS A 4 0.90 33.15 5.12
N LYS A 5 -0.12 33.42 4.30
CA LYS A 5 -0.97 34.61 4.43
C LYS A 5 -1.71 34.67 5.77
N ARG A 6 -2.15 33.52 6.29
CA ARG A 6 -2.92 33.43 7.54
C ARG A 6 -2.05 33.17 8.77
N GLY A 7 -0.79 32.78 8.59
CA GLY A 7 0.12 32.35 9.65
C GLY A 7 -0.18 30.94 10.18
N GLN A 8 -1.46 30.59 10.33
CA GLN A 8 -1.94 29.27 10.74
C GLN A 8 -3.09 28.81 9.83
N LEU A 9 -3.14 27.52 9.53
CA LEU A 9 -4.23 26.91 8.77
C LEU A 9 -4.62 25.57 9.39
N ASP A 10 -5.92 25.27 9.36
CA ASP A 10 -6.49 23.97 9.72
C ASP A 10 -7.76 23.78 8.88
N VAL A 11 -7.68 22.93 7.86
CA VAL A 11 -8.74 22.74 6.86
C VAL A 11 -8.83 21.28 6.44
N SER A 12 -10.04 20.83 6.11
CA SER A 12 -10.22 19.56 5.41
C SER A 12 -9.66 19.68 4.00
N ILE A 13 -9.08 18.58 3.50
CA ILE A 13 -8.61 18.49 2.12
C ILE A 13 -9.79 18.07 1.26
N THR A 14 -10.03 18.80 0.18
CA THR A 14 -11.00 18.47 -0.85
C THR A 14 -10.36 18.73 -2.21
N GLU A 15 -10.49 17.79 -3.13
CA GLU A 15 -9.93 17.92 -4.49
C GLU A 15 -11.07 17.97 -5.50
N SER A 16 -11.94 18.98 -5.39
CA SER A 16 -13.08 19.12 -6.27
C SER A 16 -12.70 19.24 -7.76
N GLY A 17 -11.46 19.63 -8.09
CA GLY A 17 -10.93 19.63 -9.46
C GLY A 17 -10.41 18.28 -9.96
N SER A 18 -10.40 17.24 -9.12
CA SER A 18 -9.94 15.88 -9.44
C SER A 18 -11.14 14.96 -9.67
N MET A 19 -11.21 14.36 -10.86
CA MET A 19 -12.29 13.43 -11.20
C MET A 19 -12.17 12.13 -10.40
N ASP A 20 -10.94 11.65 -10.21
CA ASP A 20 -10.65 10.48 -9.36
C ASP A 20 -11.15 10.72 -7.94
N TRP A 21 -10.82 11.87 -7.35
CA TRP A 21 -11.24 12.19 -5.99
C TRP A 21 -12.77 12.19 -5.87
N ARG A 22 -13.49 12.79 -6.82
CA ARG A 22 -14.97 12.78 -6.81
C ARG A 22 -15.58 11.40 -7.02
N ALA A 23 -14.95 10.55 -7.83
CA ALA A 23 -15.42 9.19 -8.07
C ALA A 23 -15.19 8.31 -6.84
N GLU A 24 -14.09 8.51 -6.12
CA GLU A 24 -13.67 7.67 -5.00
C GLU A 24 -14.21 8.14 -3.64
N GLU A 25 -14.40 9.46 -3.42
CA GLU A 25 -14.70 10.03 -2.09
C GLU A 25 -15.86 9.33 -1.38
N ASN A 26 -16.96 9.05 -2.10
CA ASN A 26 -18.15 8.42 -1.52
C ASN A 26 -17.93 6.96 -1.10
N GLY A 27 -17.09 6.21 -1.81
CA GLY A 27 -16.86 4.77 -1.57
C GLY A 27 -15.60 4.47 -0.75
N LEU A 28 -14.65 5.41 -0.72
CA LEU A 28 -13.34 5.22 -0.09
C LEU A 28 -13.45 5.17 1.43
N GLU A 29 -14.24 6.04 2.06
CA GLU A 29 -14.41 6.03 3.52
C GLU A 29 -15.06 4.71 3.99
N GLU A 30 -16.13 4.28 3.32
CA GLU A 30 -16.79 2.97 3.58
C GLU A 30 -15.80 1.82 3.39
N THR A 31 -14.95 1.89 2.36
CA THR A 31 -13.93 0.86 2.11
C THR A 31 -12.90 0.83 3.24
N ILE A 32 -12.40 1.97 3.70
CA ILE A 32 -11.44 2.06 4.81
C ILE A 32 -12.05 1.55 6.12
N GLU A 33 -13.30 1.91 6.42
CA GLU A 33 -14.01 1.40 7.60
C GLU A 33 -14.16 -0.12 7.53
N ARG A 34 -14.55 -0.66 6.37
CA ARG A 34 -14.65 -2.11 6.15
C ARG A 34 -13.31 -2.80 6.34
N LEU A 35 -12.21 -2.26 5.80
CA LEU A 35 -10.87 -2.80 5.96
C LEU A 35 -10.41 -2.77 7.44
N GLY A 36 -10.83 -1.77 8.21
CA GLY A 36 -10.56 -1.68 9.65
C GLY A 36 -11.32 -2.69 10.51
N MET A 37 -12.38 -3.30 9.97
CA MET A 37 -13.14 -4.37 10.63
C MET A 37 -12.70 -5.77 10.23
N GLN A 38 -11.87 -5.90 9.19
CA GLN A 38 -11.37 -7.20 8.74
C GLN A 38 -10.29 -7.75 9.68
N PRO A 39 -10.19 -9.08 9.84
CA PRO A 39 -9.09 -9.69 10.55
C PRO A 39 -7.73 -9.27 9.97
N SER A 40 -6.75 -9.10 10.85
CA SER A 40 -5.43 -8.60 10.45
C SER A 40 -4.66 -9.59 9.57
N PHE A 41 -4.92 -10.90 9.68
CA PHE A 41 -4.31 -11.90 8.80
C PHE A 41 -4.81 -11.83 7.35
N MET A 42 -5.92 -11.12 7.09
CA MET A 42 -6.51 -11.04 5.76
C MET A 42 -5.68 -10.08 4.89
N PRO A 43 -5.21 -10.53 3.70
CA PRO A 43 -4.56 -9.65 2.74
C PRO A 43 -5.53 -8.58 2.23
N ARG A 44 -5.05 -7.34 2.13
CA ARG A 44 -5.83 -6.18 1.66
C ARG A 44 -5.49 -5.86 0.20
N PRO A 45 -6.41 -5.24 -0.56
CA PRO A 45 -6.11 -4.77 -1.92
C PRO A 45 -4.84 -3.90 -1.97
N GLY A 46 -4.00 -4.13 -2.97
CA GLY A 46 -2.71 -3.44 -3.16
C GLY A 46 -1.57 -3.97 -2.28
N GLU A 47 -1.81 -4.91 -1.37
CA GLU A 47 -0.75 -5.58 -0.63
C GLU A 47 0.01 -6.58 -1.51
N VAL A 48 1.29 -6.76 -1.18
CA VAL A 48 2.17 -7.73 -1.83
C VAL A 48 2.19 -8.99 -0.97
N VAL A 49 2.03 -10.13 -1.62
CA VAL A 49 1.97 -11.43 -0.97
C VAL A 49 2.87 -12.44 -1.67
N LEU A 50 3.32 -13.44 -0.92
CA LEU A 50 3.83 -14.67 -1.52
C LEU A 50 2.64 -15.57 -1.86
N TRP A 51 2.59 -16.10 -3.07
CA TRP A 51 1.47 -16.91 -3.52
C TRP A 51 1.90 -18.07 -4.43
N THR A 52 1.06 -19.10 -4.48
CA THR A 52 1.20 -20.22 -5.41
C THR A 52 -0.18 -20.59 -5.96
N THR A 53 -0.22 -21.38 -7.04
CA THR A 53 -1.47 -21.59 -7.78
C THR A 53 -2.46 -22.48 -7.03
N ALA A 54 -2.01 -23.62 -6.52
CA ALA A 54 -2.76 -24.53 -5.66
C ALA A 54 -1.79 -25.56 -5.06
N PHE A 55 -2.10 -26.08 -3.87
CA PHE A 55 -1.46 -27.27 -3.35
C PHE A 55 -2.40 -28.07 -2.44
N GLU A 56 -2.15 -29.37 -2.33
CA GLU A 56 -2.88 -30.30 -1.49
C GLU A 56 -1.92 -30.95 -0.48
N GLY A 57 -2.24 -30.82 0.80
CA GLY A 57 -1.36 -31.16 1.91
C GLY A 57 -1.05 -29.95 2.78
N GLU A 58 -0.11 -30.13 3.71
CA GLU A 58 0.30 -29.13 4.67
C GLU A 58 1.72 -28.63 4.34
N LEU A 59 1.97 -27.34 4.54
CA LEU A 59 3.33 -26.82 4.46
C LEU A 59 4.08 -27.24 5.73
N SER A 60 5.22 -27.90 5.57
CA SER A 60 5.99 -28.44 6.70
C SER A 60 7.48 -28.39 6.40
N TRP A 61 8.28 -28.25 7.45
CA TRP A 61 9.74 -28.30 7.34
C TRP A 61 10.21 -29.72 7.00
N ASN A 62 10.85 -29.88 5.83
CA ASN A 62 11.54 -31.10 5.46
C ASN A 62 13.01 -31.02 5.93
N ALA A 63 13.35 -31.77 6.97
CA ALA A 63 14.70 -31.78 7.54
C ALA A 63 15.77 -32.39 6.61
N GLU A 64 15.39 -33.22 5.64
CA GLU A 64 16.33 -33.81 4.68
C GLU A 64 16.75 -32.82 3.59
N HIS A 65 15.80 -31.99 3.13
CA HIS A 65 16.03 -30.96 2.11
C HIS A 65 16.25 -29.55 2.69
N GLU A 66 16.20 -29.42 4.02
CA GLU A 66 16.34 -28.16 4.77
C GLU A 66 15.48 -27.01 4.21
N CYS A 67 14.24 -27.31 3.82
CA CYS A 67 13.30 -26.32 3.28
C CYS A 67 11.85 -26.66 3.62
N VAL A 68 10.96 -25.68 3.40
CA VAL A 68 9.52 -25.89 3.55
C VAL A 68 8.96 -26.56 2.28
N GLU A 69 8.32 -27.71 2.47
CA GLU A 69 7.71 -28.49 1.40
C GLU A 69 6.27 -28.87 1.74
N ILE A 70 5.53 -29.31 0.72
CA ILE A 70 4.16 -29.80 0.87
C ILE A 70 4.24 -31.26 1.33
N TYR A 71 3.75 -31.54 2.54
CA TYR A 71 3.59 -32.90 3.04
C TYR A 71 2.14 -33.36 2.84
N SER A 72 1.96 -34.51 2.18
CA SER A 72 0.65 -35.14 2.05
C SER A 72 0.46 -36.18 3.14
N SER A 73 -0.33 -35.86 4.17
CA SER A 73 -0.70 -36.82 5.23
C SER A 73 -1.44 -38.05 4.69
N THR A 74 -2.21 -37.87 3.60
CA THR A 74 -2.93 -38.96 2.93
C THR A 74 -1.99 -39.93 2.20
N LYS A 75 -1.01 -39.39 1.45
CA LYS A 75 -0.04 -40.22 0.70
C LYS A 75 1.18 -40.59 1.53
N LYS A 76 1.35 -39.97 2.70
CA LYS A 76 2.49 -40.07 3.61
C LYS A 76 3.83 -39.80 2.92
N CYS A 77 3.86 -38.80 2.05
CA CYS A 77 5.06 -38.44 1.28
C CYS A 77 5.18 -36.92 1.10
N TRP A 78 6.40 -36.47 0.87
CA TRP A 78 6.69 -35.12 0.39
C TRP A 78 6.27 -34.99 -1.08
N MET A 79 5.61 -33.87 -1.40
CA MET A 79 5.15 -33.54 -2.74
C MET A 79 6.03 -32.46 -3.41
N GLY A 80 7.12 -32.07 -2.74
CA GLY A 80 8.04 -31.01 -3.19
C GLY A 80 7.63 -29.63 -2.70
N ARG A 81 8.34 -28.62 -3.19
CA ARG A 81 8.17 -27.21 -2.83
C ARG A 81 6.97 -26.60 -3.59
N PRO A 82 6.21 -25.68 -2.99
CA PRO A 82 5.29 -24.85 -3.74
C PRO A 82 6.03 -23.99 -4.77
N GLU A 83 5.43 -23.79 -5.94
CA GLU A 83 5.92 -22.82 -6.93
C GLU A 83 5.55 -21.41 -6.47
N TRP A 84 6.35 -20.87 -5.55
CA TRP A 84 6.12 -19.55 -4.98
C TRP A 84 6.44 -18.44 -5.97
N ARG A 85 5.58 -17.42 -5.97
CA ARG A 85 5.72 -16.15 -6.68
C ARG A 85 5.38 -15.03 -5.72
N ALA A 86 5.92 -13.83 -5.94
CA ALA A 86 5.32 -12.65 -5.34
C ALA A 86 4.29 -12.02 -6.28
N GLY A 87 3.27 -11.40 -5.70
CA GLY A 87 2.21 -10.73 -6.45
C GLY A 87 1.38 -9.77 -5.61
N VAL A 88 0.58 -8.95 -6.29
CA VAL A 88 -0.26 -7.91 -5.72
C VAL A 88 -1.69 -8.42 -5.61
N ILE A 89 -2.36 -8.17 -4.48
CA ILE A 89 -3.78 -8.43 -4.32
C ILE A 89 -4.57 -7.40 -5.14
N GLY A 90 -5.15 -7.81 -6.27
CA GLY A 90 -6.01 -6.96 -7.10
C GLY A 90 -7.46 -6.98 -6.62
N GLN A 91 -7.94 -8.15 -6.18
CA GLN A 91 -9.32 -8.35 -5.71
C GLN A 91 -9.37 -9.31 -4.51
N VAL A 92 -10.22 -8.97 -3.55
CA VAL A 92 -10.55 -9.81 -2.39
C VAL A 92 -11.88 -10.55 -2.61
N PRO A 93 -12.08 -11.72 -1.98
CA PRO A 93 -13.29 -12.50 -2.15
C PRO A 93 -14.55 -11.76 -1.64
N GLU A 94 -15.68 -12.01 -2.31
CA GLU A 94 -17.00 -11.52 -1.88
C GLU A 94 -17.58 -12.38 -0.74
N GLN A 95 -17.23 -13.67 -0.74
CA GLN A 95 -17.62 -14.59 0.31
C GLN A 95 -16.73 -14.39 1.55
N GLU A 96 -17.32 -14.52 2.74
CA GLU A 96 -16.60 -14.48 4.00
C GLU A 96 -15.46 -15.53 4.06
N ILE A 97 -14.32 -15.06 4.56
CA ILE A 97 -13.13 -15.85 4.81
C ILE A 97 -13.02 -16.08 6.30
N ILE A 98 -12.86 -17.34 6.69
CA ILE A 98 -12.72 -17.75 8.09
C ILE A 98 -11.26 -18.10 8.39
N LEU A 99 -10.89 -18.07 9.66
CA LEU A 99 -9.52 -18.34 10.09
C LEU A 99 -8.95 -19.67 9.58
N GLN A 100 -9.79 -20.71 9.51
CA GLN A 100 -9.41 -22.05 9.02
C GLN A 100 -8.89 -22.02 7.56
N ASP A 101 -9.34 -21.05 6.76
CA ASP A 101 -8.94 -20.90 5.35
C ASP A 101 -7.43 -20.63 5.17
N LEU A 102 -6.71 -20.27 6.24
CA LEU A 102 -5.25 -20.11 6.24
C LEU A 102 -4.50 -21.42 5.95
N VAL A 103 -5.07 -22.56 6.34
CA VAL A 103 -4.44 -23.89 6.25
C VAL A 103 -5.24 -24.88 5.41
N ASP A 104 -6.57 -24.79 5.42
CA ASP A 104 -7.44 -25.70 4.67
C ASP A 104 -8.65 -24.98 4.07
N MET A 105 -9.12 -25.42 2.91
CA MET A 105 -10.23 -24.78 2.22
C MET A 105 -11.56 -25.08 2.93
N SER A 106 -12.22 -24.08 3.50
CA SER A 106 -13.59 -24.25 3.94
C SER A 106 -14.50 -24.49 2.72
N ARG A 107 -15.62 -25.19 2.92
CA ARG A 107 -16.60 -25.40 1.85
C ARG A 107 -17.11 -24.05 1.32
N LYS A 108 -16.83 -23.72 0.06
CA LYS A 108 -17.28 -22.49 -0.59
C LYS A 108 -18.55 -22.74 -1.42
N LYS A 109 -19.39 -21.71 -1.52
CA LYS A 109 -20.68 -21.80 -2.26
C LYS A 109 -20.50 -21.50 -3.75
N TRP A 110 -19.56 -20.62 -4.04
CA TRP A 110 -19.31 -20.07 -5.37
C TRP A 110 -17.95 -20.52 -5.88
N ASP A 111 -17.73 -20.32 -7.18
CA ASP A 111 -16.46 -20.60 -7.82
C ASP A 111 -15.32 -19.73 -7.26
N ILE A 112 -14.08 -20.14 -7.55
CA ILE A 112 -12.87 -19.48 -7.04
C ILE A 112 -12.76 -18.00 -7.45
N SER A 113 -13.41 -17.59 -8.54
CA SER A 113 -13.47 -16.19 -8.94
C SER A 113 -14.24 -15.28 -7.96
N TYR A 114 -15.14 -15.86 -7.16
CA TYR A 114 -15.93 -15.14 -6.16
C TYR A 114 -15.45 -15.37 -4.72
N CYS A 115 -14.83 -16.54 -4.46
CA CYS A 115 -14.40 -16.94 -3.12
C CYS A 115 -12.87 -16.97 -2.92
N GLY A 116 -12.09 -16.70 -3.97
CA GLY A 116 -10.64 -16.57 -3.94
C GLY A 116 -10.18 -15.12 -4.11
N PHE A 117 -8.88 -14.92 -3.95
CA PHE A 117 -8.20 -13.65 -4.15
C PHE A 117 -7.63 -13.62 -5.57
N ARG A 118 -7.86 -12.52 -6.30
CA ARG A 118 -7.13 -12.27 -7.54
C ARG A 118 -5.75 -11.73 -7.19
N VAL A 119 -4.71 -12.48 -7.55
CA VAL A 119 -3.32 -12.10 -7.33
C VAL A 119 -2.63 -11.96 -8.68
N GLU A 120 -2.03 -10.78 -8.91
CA GLU A 120 -1.28 -10.43 -10.11
C GLU A 120 0.21 -10.54 -9.86
N THR A 121 0.95 -11.22 -10.72
CA THR A 121 2.40 -11.41 -10.53
C THR A 121 3.10 -10.06 -10.61
N LEU A 122 3.95 -9.76 -9.62
CA LEU A 122 4.63 -8.46 -9.60
C LEU A 122 5.69 -8.41 -10.72
N PRO A 123 5.68 -7.40 -11.61
CA PRO A 123 6.72 -7.17 -12.61
C PRO A 123 7.96 -6.50 -12.00
N ASP A 124 9.03 -6.41 -12.79
CA ASP A 124 10.26 -5.71 -12.39
C ASP A 124 9.95 -4.21 -12.17
N PRO A 125 10.16 -3.65 -10.96
CA PRO A 125 9.90 -2.24 -10.72
C PRO A 125 10.81 -1.31 -11.52
N ASN A 126 12.05 -1.72 -11.79
CA ASN A 126 13.04 -0.94 -12.54
C ASN A 126 12.94 -1.18 -14.06
N GLY A 127 12.41 -2.33 -14.46
CA GLY A 127 12.27 -2.72 -15.86
C GLY A 127 11.12 -1.99 -16.57
N LEU A 128 11.26 -1.82 -17.90
CA LEU A 128 10.18 -1.33 -18.77
C LEU A 128 9.18 -2.43 -19.14
N ASP A 129 9.59 -3.70 -19.09
CA ASP A 129 8.70 -4.83 -19.35
C ASP A 129 7.84 -5.11 -18.11
N LYS A 130 6.55 -4.78 -18.21
CA LYS A 130 5.54 -5.03 -17.16
C LYS A 130 4.68 -6.25 -17.43
N SER A 131 5.03 -7.11 -18.39
CA SER A 131 4.21 -8.26 -18.82
C SER A 131 3.74 -9.18 -17.69
N TYR A 132 4.50 -9.30 -16.59
CA TYR A 132 4.08 -10.08 -15.42
C TYR A 132 2.81 -9.56 -14.74
N SER A 133 2.47 -8.26 -14.82
CA SER A 133 1.21 -7.77 -14.24
C SER A 133 -0.02 -8.40 -14.92
N LEU A 134 0.12 -8.87 -16.17
CA LEU A 134 -0.93 -9.59 -16.90
C LEU A 134 -1.08 -11.04 -16.40
N HIS A 135 -0.10 -11.58 -15.69
CA HIS A 135 -0.13 -12.95 -15.17
C HIS A 135 -0.85 -12.99 -13.82
N TYR A 136 -2.17 -13.18 -13.85
CA TYR A 136 -3.00 -13.29 -12.65
C TYR A 136 -3.60 -14.68 -12.45
N LYS A 137 -3.93 -14.99 -11.20
CA LYS A 137 -4.82 -16.10 -10.85
C LYS A 137 -5.73 -15.75 -9.69
N TYR A 138 -6.89 -16.41 -9.65
CA TYR A 138 -7.68 -16.52 -8.45
C TYR A 138 -7.17 -17.69 -7.60
N VAL A 139 -6.85 -17.45 -6.34
CA VAL A 139 -6.31 -18.46 -5.41
C VAL A 139 -7.00 -18.40 -4.04
N HIS A 140 -7.03 -19.52 -3.34
CA HIS A 140 -7.55 -19.58 -1.97
C HIS A 140 -6.54 -19.01 -0.97
N LEU A 141 -7.01 -18.61 0.22
CA LEU A 141 -6.16 -18.03 1.28
C LEU A 141 -5.01 -18.98 1.69
N LYS A 142 -5.23 -20.30 1.73
CA LYS A 142 -4.15 -21.27 2.03
C LYS A 142 -2.95 -21.15 1.10
N CYS A 143 -3.16 -20.69 -0.13
CA CYS A 143 -2.13 -20.49 -1.15
C CYS A 143 -1.43 -19.13 -1.08
N ILE A 144 -1.81 -18.28 -0.11
CA ILE A 144 -1.25 -16.95 0.10
C ILE A 144 -0.52 -16.93 1.44
N LYS A 145 0.63 -16.27 1.48
CA LYS A 145 1.41 -15.99 2.69
C LYS A 145 1.87 -14.54 2.71
N PRO A 146 1.96 -13.92 3.89
CA PRO A 146 2.38 -12.51 3.99
C PRO A 146 3.80 -12.35 3.48
N PHE A 147 4.03 -11.39 2.59
CA PHE A 147 5.35 -11.23 1.97
C PHE A 147 6.41 -10.79 2.98
N ASN A 148 6.07 -10.04 4.04
CA ASN A 148 7.01 -9.70 5.11
C ASN A 148 7.73 -10.94 5.68
N ALA A 149 7.05 -12.10 5.70
CA ALA A 149 7.59 -13.36 6.18
C ALA A 149 8.15 -14.26 5.06
N TYR A 150 8.51 -13.72 3.89
CA TYR A 150 8.94 -14.51 2.73
C TYR A 150 10.08 -15.49 3.06
N GLU A 151 11.06 -15.09 3.88
CA GLU A 151 12.19 -15.93 4.26
C GLU A 151 11.75 -17.22 4.94
N ASN A 152 10.69 -17.19 5.74
CA ASN A 152 10.18 -18.37 6.44
C ASN A 152 9.62 -19.43 5.48
N PHE A 153 9.14 -19.01 4.31
CA PHE A 153 8.56 -19.92 3.30
C PHE A 153 9.54 -20.29 2.19
N LEU A 154 10.60 -19.49 2.01
CA LEU A 154 11.61 -19.67 0.97
C LEU A 154 12.95 -20.20 1.52
N GLN A 155 13.03 -20.47 2.81
CA GLN A 155 14.23 -21.00 3.46
C GLN A 155 14.74 -22.27 2.75
N GLY A 156 16.05 -22.31 2.50
CA GLY A 156 16.72 -23.43 1.85
C GLY A 156 16.56 -23.50 0.33
N ILE A 157 15.86 -22.54 -0.28
CA ILE A 157 15.74 -22.45 -1.74
C ILE A 157 16.84 -21.53 -2.28
N PRO A 158 17.71 -22.01 -3.19
CA PRO A 158 18.69 -21.18 -3.87
C PRO A 158 18.04 -20.01 -4.60
N ARG A 159 18.72 -18.85 -4.58
CA ARG A 159 18.18 -17.61 -5.14
C ARG A 159 17.92 -17.70 -6.65
N ASP A 160 18.74 -18.44 -7.39
CA ASP A 160 18.61 -18.70 -8.83
C ASP A 160 17.45 -19.65 -9.19
N GLU A 161 16.91 -20.39 -8.21
CA GLU A 161 15.70 -21.21 -8.36
C GLU A 161 14.42 -20.43 -8.05
N LEU A 162 14.51 -19.24 -7.44
CA LEU A 162 13.35 -18.41 -7.11
C LEU A 162 12.75 -17.79 -8.36
N HIS A 163 11.42 -17.66 -8.37
CA HIS A 163 10.75 -16.90 -9.42
C HIS A 163 11.17 -15.41 -9.33
N PRO A 164 11.51 -14.73 -10.45
CA PRO A 164 12.03 -13.35 -10.42
C PRO A 164 11.15 -12.34 -9.67
N SER A 165 9.83 -12.55 -9.68
CA SER A 165 8.89 -11.68 -8.97
C SER A 165 9.15 -11.58 -7.48
N ILE A 166 9.80 -12.56 -6.85
CA ILE A 166 10.20 -12.50 -5.44
C ILE A 166 11.23 -11.39 -5.22
N GLU A 167 12.25 -11.29 -6.08
CA GLU A 167 13.24 -10.22 -6.00
C GLU A 167 12.62 -8.86 -6.33
N TYR A 168 11.70 -8.82 -7.30
CA TYR A 168 10.95 -7.62 -7.62
C TYR A 168 10.14 -7.10 -6.42
N ALA A 169 9.57 -8.01 -5.63
CA ALA A 169 8.87 -7.65 -4.40
C ALA A 169 9.83 -7.21 -3.30
N MET A 170 11.03 -7.80 -3.21
CA MET A 170 12.08 -7.30 -2.33
C MET A 170 12.56 -5.90 -2.73
N THR A 171 12.66 -5.60 -4.03
CA THR A 171 13.06 -4.28 -4.55
C THR A 171 12.18 -3.16 -4.01
N ILE A 172 10.88 -3.39 -3.78
CA ILE A 172 9.96 -2.33 -3.32
C ILE A 172 9.81 -2.23 -1.79
N MET A 173 10.55 -3.02 -1.00
CA MET A 173 10.33 -3.11 0.45
C MET A 173 10.65 -1.82 1.22
N SER A 174 11.53 -0.96 0.68
CA SER A 174 11.79 0.40 1.18
C SER A 174 11.02 1.45 0.37
N SER A 175 9.74 1.20 0.11
CA SER A 175 8.84 2.19 -0.49
C SER A 175 7.62 2.46 0.38
N PHE A 176 7.02 3.66 0.24
CA PHE A 176 5.74 3.96 0.88
C PHE A 176 4.87 4.91 0.03
N SER A 177 3.57 4.87 0.28
CA SER A 177 2.58 5.82 -0.27
C SER A 177 1.44 6.05 0.71
N LEU A 178 0.94 7.28 0.77
CA LEU A 178 -0.11 7.69 1.71
C LEU A 178 -1.51 7.52 1.10
N LEU A 179 -2.45 7.02 1.91
CA LEU A 179 -3.82 6.77 1.51
C LEU A 179 -4.79 7.74 2.20
N ASN A 180 -5.71 8.31 1.41
CA ASN A 180 -6.79 9.20 1.85
C ASN A 180 -6.29 10.38 2.71
N LYS A 181 -5.65 11.35 2.05
CA LYS A 181 -5.18 12.62 2.63
C LYS A 181 -6.41 13.50 2.92
N TYR A 182 -6.79 13.67 4.18
CA TYR A 182 -8.10 14.24 4.53
C TYR A 182 -8.05 15.60 5.25
N ARG A 183 -6.91 16.00 5.80
CA ARG A 183 -6.79 17.26 6.55
C ARG A 183 -5.40 17.87 6.43
N PHE A 184 -5.34 19.17 6.24
CA PHE A 184 -4.12 19.97 6.24
C PHE A 184 -4.13 20.88 7.48
N LYS A 185 -3.05 20.86 8.25
CA LYS A 185 -2.93 21.71 9.45
C LYS A 185 -1.49 22.16 9.65
N GLY A 186 -1.26 23.42 9.99
CA GLY A 186 0.09 23.93 10.19
C GLY A 186 0.17 25.36 10.69
N VAL A 187 1.38 25.75 11.10
CA VAL A 187 1.78 27.13 11.40
C VAL A 187 3.03 27.41 10.55
N TRP A 188 2.96 28.42 9.69
CA TRP A 188 4.04 28.74 8.76
C TRP A 188 5.40 28.88 9.49
N PRO A 189 6.50 28.29 8.97
CA PRO A 189 6.63 27.61 7.67
C PRO A 189 6.37 26.10 7.72
N ASN A 190 5.77 25.55 8.78
CA ASN A 190 5.61 24.10 8.94
C ASN A 190 4.14 23.67 8.87
N ALA A 191 3.90 22.49 8.33
CA ALA A 191 2.56 21.93 8.23
C ALA A 191 2.55 20.41 8.30
N SER A 192 1.35 19.85 8.32
CA SER A 192 1.14 18.42 8.26
C SER A 192 -0.10 18.09 7.44
N ILE A 193 -0.01 17.02 6.66
CA ILE A 193 -1.12 16.39 5.94
C ILE A 193 -1.48 15.10 6.67
N PHE A 194 -2.71 14.99 7.14
CA PHE A 194 -3.21 13.83 7.86
C PHE A 194 -3.82 12.84 6.88
N CYS A 195 -3.51 11.56 7.07
CA CYS A 195 -3.90 10.46 6.21
C CYS A 195 -4.63 9.39 7.02
N LYS A 196 -5.51 8.61 6.38
CA LYS A 196 -6.18 7.47 7.04
C LYS A 196 -5.37 6.19 6.94
N GLY A 197 -4.46 6.09 5.97
CA GLY A 197 -3.62 4.91 5.78
C GLY A 197 -2.27 5.20 5.14
N ILE A 198 -1.42 4.19 5.14
CA ILE A 198 -0.11 4.19 4.51
C ILE A 198 0.24 2.77 4.04
N PHE A 199 0.72 2.64 2.81
CA PHE A 199 1.41 1.44 2.37
C PHE A 199 2.88 1.55 2.76
N ILE A 200 3.44 0.51 3.39
CA ILE A 200 4.88 0.40 3.68
C ILE A 200 5.35 -0.93 3.11
N GLY A 201 6.17 -0.88 2.06
CA GLY A 201 6.65 -2.06 1.35
C GLY A 201 5.47 -2.93 0.87
N ALA A 202 5.28 -4.06 1.53
CA ALA A 202 4.28 -5.06 1.18
C ALA A 202 2.87 -4.80 1.77
N GLU A 203 2.73 -4.08 2.88
CA GLU A 203 1.47 -4.05 3.66
C GLU A 203 0.80 -2.67 3.67
N LEU A 204 -0.54 -2.67 3.80
CA LEU A 204 -1.36 -1.49 4.04
C LEU A 204 -1.68 -1.38 5.53
N LEU A 205 -1.35 -0.24 6.12
CA LEU A 205 -1.62 0.11 7.51
C LEU A 205 -2.66 1.23 7.57
N LEU A 206 -3.64 1.10 8.46
CA LEU A 206 -4.71 2.05 8.68
C LEU A 206 -4.69 2.59 10.11
N VAL A 207 -5.26 3.78 10.31
CA VAL A 207 -5.57 4.26 11.66
C VAL A 207 -6.49 3.26 12.36
N GLY A 208 -6.11 2.84 13.57
CA GLY A 208 -6.78 1.80 14.35
C GLY A 208 -6.11 0.41 14.26
N ASP A 209 -5.23 0.17 13.28
CA ASP A 209 -4.48 -1.08 13.22
C ASP A 209 -3.48 -1.20 14.36
N ALA A 210 -3.20 -2.43 14.77
CA ALA A 210 -2.05 -2.73 15.60
C ALA A 210 -0.84 -3.12 14.74
N VAL A 211 0.30 -2.51 15.01
CA VAL A 211 1.53 -2.73 14.26
C VAL A 211 2.68 -3.07 15.19
N ARG A 212 3.56 -3.93 14.73
CA ARG A 212 4.75 -4.37 15.46
C ARG A 212 5.89 -3.38 15.23
N LEU A 213 6.58 -3.02 16.30
CA LEU A 213 7.69 -2.07 16.25
C LEU A 213 9.04 -2.79 16.28
N LYS A 214 10.00 -2.24 15.55
CA LYS A 214 11.39 -2.67 15.57
C LYS A 214 11.95 -2.58 17.00
N PRO A 215 12.63 -3.62 17.51
CA PRO A 215 13.31 -3.57 18.80
C PRO A 215 14.41 -2.50 18.79
N THR A 216 14.46 -1.69 19.85
CA THR A 216 15.45 -0.60 20.02
C THR A 216 16.56 -0.92 21.01
N PHE A 217 16.68 -2.19 21.37
CA PHE A 217 17.71 -2.69 22.28
C PHE A 217 18.58 -3.71 21.54
N PRO A 218 19.83 -3.92 21.97
CA PRO A 218 20.67 -4.94 21.36
C PRO A 218 20.07 -6.34 21.50
N TYR A 219 20.10 -7.11 20.42
CA TYR A 219 19.75 -8.54 20.39
C TYR A 219 20.74 -9.28 19.49
N GLY A 220 20.99 -10.55 19.79
CA GLY A 220 21.78 -11.42 18.91
C GLY A 220 20.96 -11.88 17.70
N PRO A 221 21.60 -12.24 16.57
CA PRO A 221 20.90 -12.76 15.40
C PRO A 221 19.99 -13.95 15.71
N GLU A 222 20.42 -14.86 16.58
CA GLU A 222 19.65 -16.05 16.99
C GLU A 222 18.39 -15.71 17.82
N ASP A 223 18.36 -14.54 18.47
CA ASP A 223 17.25 -14.09 19.30
C ASP A 223 16.36 -13.04 18.62
N ALA A 224 16.65 -12.67 17.38
CA ALA A 224 15.94 -11.61 16.65
C ALA A 224 14.42 -11.83 16.62
N TYR A 225 13.97 -13.08 16.43
CA TYR A 225 12.55 -13.41 16.41
C TYR A 225 11.83 -13.22 17.76
N ARG A 226 12.58 -13.20 18.86
CA ARG A 226 12.09 -12.91 20.21
C ARG A 226 12.26 -11.44 20.61
N ALA A 227 13.01 -10.65 19.85
CA ALA A 227 13.29 -9.28 20.21
C ALA A 227 12.06 -8.35 20.01
N VAL A 228 11.17 -8.68 19.06
CA VAL A 228 9.93 -7.90 18.84
C VAL A 228 8.95 -8.17 19.98
N MET A 229 8.75 -7.15 20.81
CA MET A 229 7.90 -7.22 22.00
C MET A 229 6.88 -6.10 22.08
N ASP A 230 7.05 -5.06 21.25
CA ASP A 230 6.30 -3.81 21.33
C ASP A 230 5.32 -3.72 20.15
N VAL A 231 4.06 -3.41 20.47
CA VAL A 231 2.96 -3.24 19.53
C VAL A 231 2.32 -1.87 19.73
N MET A 232 2.19 -1.10 18.66
CA MET A 232 1.53 0.20 18.63
C MET A 232 0.12 0.06 18.06
N ILE A 233 -0.88 0.66 18.70
CA ILE A 233 -2.17 0.96 18.07
C ILE A 233 -2.06 2.32 17.39
N ILE A 234 -2.21 2.36 16.07
CA ILE A 234 -2.10 3.59 15.28
C ILE A 234 -3.29 4.51 15.61
N ASP A 235 -3.01 5.68 16.16
CA ASP A 235 -3.99 6.73 16.36
C ASP A 235 -3.99 7.74 15.19
N GLU A 236 -2.86 7.91 14.51
CA GLU A 236 -2.64 8.97 13.54
C GLU A 236 -1.50 8.64 12.57
N ILE A 237 -1.71 8.96 11.29
CA ILE A 237 -0.69 8.93 10.24
C ILE A 237 -0.65 10.32 9.62
N ARG A 238 0.53 10.93 9.54
CA ARG A 238 0.71 12.25 8.92
C ARG A 238 2.01 12.37 8.14
N LEU A 239 1.99 13.20 7.11
CA LEU A 239 3.16 13.72 6.43
C LEU A 239 3.47 15.10 6.98
N GLU A 240 4.63 15.29 7.58
CA GLU A 240 5.12 16.59 8.03
C GLU A 240 5.85 17.29 6.89
N LEU A 241 5.54 18.57 6.72
CA LEU A 241 6.09 19.48 5.73
C LEU A 241 6.90 20.51 6.51
N ALA A 242 8.23 20.43 6.44
CA ALA A 242 9.11 21.39 7.09
C ALA A 242 9.68 22.37 6.06
N ASP A 243 9.74 23.64 6.45
CA ASP A 243 10.21 24.72 5.57
C ASP A 243 9.41 24.79 4.26
N CYS A 244 8.08 24.96 4.37
CA CYS A 244 7.16 25.07 3.24
C CYS A 244 7.63 26.13 2.23
N VAL A 245 7.54 25.79 0.95
CA VAL A 245 7.92 26.66 -0.16
C VAL A 245 6.77 27.62 -0.47
N GLU A 246 7.10 28.90 -0.67
CA GLU A 246 6.11 29.91 -1.03
C GLU A 246 5.80 29.93 -2.52
N ASP A 247 6.83 29.71 -3.34
CA ASP A 247 6.78 29.80 -4.79
C ASP A 247 5.79 28.78 -5.36
N PRO A 248 4.66 29.22 -5.94
CA PRO A 248 3.68 28.31 -6.52
C PRO A 248 4.20 27.56 -7.75
N THR A 249 5.27 28.06 -8.40
CA THR A 249 5.89 27.42 -9.57
C THR A 249 6.93 26.37 -9.18
N SER A 250 7.22 26.23 -7.88
CA SER A 250 8.13 25.19 -7.39
C SER A 250 7.47 23.82 -7.49
N ASP A 251 8.24 22.83 -7.98
CA ASP A 251 7.87 21.42 -7.97
C ASP A 251 7.77 20.81 -6.56
N GLN A 252 8.11 21.59 -5.52
CA GLN A 252 8.17 21.14 -4.13
C GLN A 252 7.26 21.99 -3.23
N LEU A 253 6.53 21.33 -2.34
CA LEU A 253 5.70 21.97 -1.31
C LEU A 253 6.50 22.38 -0.07
N ALA A 254 7.64 21.72 0.19
CA ALA A 254 8.44 21.90 1.40
C ALA A 254 9.91 21.54 1.16
N GLY A 255 10.80 22.08 2.00
CA GLY A 255 12.23 21.73 1.98
C GLY A 255 12.49 20.30 2.46
N ARG A 256 11.69 19.81 3.41
CA ARG A 256 11.79 18.44 3.94
C ARG A 256 10.42 17.82 4.20
N TYR A 257 10.35 16.51 4.03
CA TYR A 257 9.16 15.69 4.20
C TYR A 257 9.44 14.52 5.13
N ASP A 258 8.66 14.40 6.20
CA ASP A 258 8.83 13.35 7.20
C ASP A 258 7.49 12.63 7.43
N VAL A 259 7.48 11.29 7.33
CA VAL A 259 6.27 10.51 7.64
C VAL A 259 6.25 10.14 9.11
N ARG A 260 5.16 10.48 9.79
CA ARG A 260 4.97 10.22 11.21
C ARG A 260 3.76 9.32 11.44
N ILE A 261 4.01 8.21 12.14
CA ILE A 261 2.99 7.29 12.63
C ILE A 261 2.95 7.44 14.14
N SER A 262 1.79 7.79 14.68
CA SER A 262 1.64 8.05 16.11
C SER A 262 0.57 7.17 16.72
N GLY A 263 0.83 6.69 17.93
CA GLY A 263 -0.05 5.73 18.57
C GLY A 263 0.33 5.42 20.01
N LYS A 264 -0.47 4.56 20.65
CA LYS A 264 -0.18 4.05 22.00
C LYS A 264 0.52 2.73 21.90
N VAL A 265 1.62 2.58 22.64
CA VAL A 265 2.46 1.38 22.59
C VAL A 265 2.24 0.51 23.82
N TYR A 266 2.18 -0.78 23.57
CA TYR A 266 2.03 -1.83 24.56
C TYR A 266 3.14 -2.86 24.36
N THR A 267 3.62 -3.45 25.45
CA THR A 267 4.72 -4.41 25.41
C THR A 267 4.37 -5.68 26.14
N LYS A 268 4.97 -6.78 25.71
CA LYS A 268 4.96 -8.06 26.43
C LYS A 268 6.03 -8.15 27.52
N ASN A 269 6.96 -7.19 27.58
CA ASN A 269 8.05 -7.19 28.56
C ASN A 269 7.86 -6.09 29.61
N TYR A 270 7.41 -6.48 30.81
CA TYR A 270 7.20 -5.56 31.92
C TYR A 270 8.46 -4.76 32.31
N GLN A 271 9.66 -5.30 32.08
CA GLN A 271 10.91 -4.60 32.41
C GLN A 271 11.07 -3.31 31.61
N ARG A 272 10.56 -3.27 30.37
CA ARG A 272 10.58 -2.07 29.51
C ARG A 272 9.67 -0.95 30.00
N THR A 273 8.76 -1.25 30.92
CA THR A 273 7.85 -0.25 31.50
C THR A 273 8.34 0.33 32.83
N LYS A 274 9.46 -0.19 33.36
CA LYS A 274 10.10 0.38 34.56
C LYS A 274 10.82 1.67 34.19
N MET A 275 10.30 2.80 34.64
CA MET A 275 10.96 4.10 34.48
C MET A 275 12.02 4.36 35.57
N ASP A 276 11.88 3.77 36.76
CA ASP A 276 12.81 3.88 37.89
C ASP A 276 12.58 2.73 38.90
N GLU A 277 13.60 2.35 39.68
CA GLU A 277 13.51 1.33 40.74
C GLU A 277 12.59 1.76 41.90
N SER A 278 12.30 3.05 42.02
CA SER A 278 11.44 3.63 43.06
C SER A 278 9.94 3.47 42.81
N HIS A 279 9.53 3.06 41.60
CA HIS A 279 8.13 2.96 41.21
C HIS A 279 7.56 1.56 41.46
N PRO A 280 6.26 1.45 41.84
CA PRO A 280 5.62 0.16 42.01
C PRO A 280 5.70 -0.64 40.71
N PRO A 281 5.76 -1.99 40.80
CA PRO A 281 5.87 -2.82 39.61
C PRO A 281 4.70 -2.52 38.65
N PRO A 282 5.00 -2.42 37.34
CA PRO A 282 4.01 -2.13 36.33
C PRO A 282 2.92 -3.21 36.35
N LYS A 283 1.66 -2.77 36.27
CA LYS A 283 0.51 -3.68 36.28
C LYS A 283 0.17 -4.08 34.84
N ALA A 284 0.03 -5.37 34.63
CA ALA A 284 -0.52 -5.91 33.39
C ALA A 284 -1.96 -5.39 33.20
N LEU A 285 -2.33 -5.20 31.93
CA LEU A 285 -3.71 -4.94 31.55
C LEU A 285 -4.58 -6.13 31.92
N LYS A 286 -5.78 -5.87 32.43
CA LYS A 286 -6.78 -6.90 32.63
C LYS A 286 -7.34 -7.38 31.28
N ALA A 287 -7.95 -8.56 31.27
CA ALA A 287 -8.48 -9.15 30.04
C ALA A 287 -9.49 -8.25 29.31
N ASP A 288 -10.37 -7.57 30.06
CA ASP A 288 -11.33 -6.59 29.52
C ASP A 288 -10.63 -5.35 28.94
N GLU A 289 -9.55 -4.90 29.56
CA GLU A 289 -8.73 -3.80 29.04
C GLU A 289 -7.99 -4.20 27.75
N VAL A 290 -7.48 -5.44 27.68
CA VAL A 290 -6.84 -5.98 26.47
C VAL A 290 -7.86 -6.02 25.32
N THR A 291 -9.08 -6.53 25.56
CA THR A 291 -10.15 -6.52 24.54
C THR A 291 -10.54 -5.10 24.14
N GLY A 292 -10.55 -4.15 25.07
CA GLY A 292 -10.85 -2.75 24.78
C GLY A 292 -9.78 -2.06 23.93
N VAL A 293 -8.50 -2.32 24.22
CA VAL A 293 -7.34 -1.75 23.51
C VAL A 293 -7.17 -2.37 22.12
N PHE A 294 -7.22 -3.69 22.04
CA PHE A 294 -6.98 -4.48 20.83
C PHE A 294 -8.30 -4.93 20.20
N ARG A 295 -9.25 -4.00 20.06
CA ARG A 295 -10.63 -4.30 19.66
C ARG A 295 -10.72 -5.01 18.32
N SER A 296 -9.86 -4.66 17.38
CA SER A 296 -9.86 -5.19 16.00
C SER A 296 -9.27 -6.59 15.84
N ILE A 297 -8.43 -7.05 16.78
CA ILE A 297 -7.56 -8.23 16.57
C ILE A 297 -7.52 -9.20 17.76
N GLY A 298 -8.02 -8.83 18.94
CA GLY A 298 -8.05 -9.74 20.11
C GLY A 298 -6.69 -10.31 20.53
N MET A 299 -5.85 -9.52 21.20
CA MET A 299 -4.47 -9.91 21.56
C MET A 299 -4.32 -10.73 22.85
N SER A 300 -5.41 -11.22 23.45
CA SER A 300 -5.36 -11.93 24.75
C SER A 300 -4.55 -13.23 24.70
N GLY A 301 -4.52 -13.92 23.55
CA GLY A 301 -3.76 -15.16 23.36
C GLY A 301 -2.23 -15.00 23.42
N TYR A 302 -1.70 -13.76 23.36
CA TYR A 302 -0.27 -13.52 23.49
C TYR A 302 0.24 -13.48 24.94
N GLY A 303 -0.65 -13.44 25.94
CA GLY A 303 -0.31 -13.30 27.35
C GLY A 303 -0.45 -11.86 27.86
N ASP A 304 0.33 -11.52 28.89
CA ASP A 304 0.21 -10.23 29.57
C ASP A 304 0.72 -9.06 28.72
N TRP A 305 -0.05 -7.98 28.72
CA TRP A 305 0.28 -6.73 28.05
C TRP A 305 0.47 -5.61 29.07
N TYR A 306 1.47 -4.76 28.83
CA TYR A 306 1.79 -3.62 29.69
C TYR A 306 1.79 -2.35 28.85
N PRO A 307 1.09 -1.27 29.27
CA PRO A 307 1.17 0.00 28.57
C PRO A 307 2.57 0.59 28.73
N LEU A 308 3.21 0.92 27.61
CA LEU A 308 4.45 1.67 27.62
C LEU A 308 4.14 3.17 27.75
N TRP A 309 5.02 3.91 28.43
CA TRP A 309 4.88 5.36 28.70
C TRP A 309 3.51 5.79 29.25
N SER A 310 2.92 5.01 30.16
CA SER A 310 1.64 5.37 30.80
C SER A 310 0.51 5.70 29.81
N ARG A 311 0.49 5.01 28.65
CA ARG A 311 -0.48 5.22 27.56
C ARG A 311 -0.38 6.59 26.85
N MET A 312 0.74 7.29 27.03
CA MET A 312 1.05 8.46 26.21
C MET A 312 1.23 8.06 24.75
N ARG A 313 0.84 8.96 23.85
CA ARG A 313 1.04 8.77 22.42
C ARG A 313 2.52 8.95 22.11
N VAL A 314 3.08 8.04 21.33
CA VAL A 314 4.43 8.10 20.81
C VAL A 314 4.38 8.17 19.30
N THR A 315 5.31 8.93 18.74
CA THR A 315 5.49 9.11 17.31
C THR A 315 6.75 8.38 16.86
N VAL A 316 6.65 7.65 15.75
CA VAL A 316 7.76 6.94 15.12
C VAL A 316 7.77 7.21 13.61
N SER A 317 8.90 6.96 12.95
CA SER A 317 8.98 6.94 11.48
C SER A 317 8.40 5.64 10.92
N GLN A 318 8.15 5.62 9.61
CA GLN A 318 7.76 4.43 8.85
C GLN A 318 8.77 3.29 9.00
N ASN A 319 10.06 3.61 9.18
CA ASN A 319 11.10 2.60 9.30
C ASN A 319 11.02 1.77 10.59
N MET A 320 10.44 2.33 11.65
CA MET A 320 10.24 1.62 12.92
C MET A 320 9.14 0.58 12.87
N VAL A 321 8.25 0.62 11.87
CA VAL A 321 7.15 -0.33 11.74
C VAL A 321 7.64 -1.56 10.97
N ILE A 322 7.46 -2.76 11.53
CA ILE A 322 7.79 -4.03 10.87
C ILE A 322 6.64 -4.47 9.96
N GLY A 323 5.41 -4.37 10.47
CA GLY A 323 4.19 -4.79 9.79
C GLY A 323 3.01 -4.90 10.75
N ARG A 324 1.86 -5.33 10.22
CA ARG A 324 0.64 -5.58 11.00
C ARG A 324 0.87 -6.67 12.06
N CYS A 325 0.15 -6.59 13.17
CA CYS A 325 0.15 -7.60 14.23
C CYS A 325 -1.04 -8.55 14.04
N TYR A 326 -0.77 -9.81 13.72
CA TYR A 326 -1.83 -10.80 13.51
C TYR A 326 -2.42 -11.34 14.81
N GLU A 327 -3.61 -11.88 14.70
CA GLU A 327 -4.31 -12.61 15.76
C GLU A 327 -3.45 -13.79 16.26
N PRO A 328 -3.48 -14.13 17.56
CA PRO A 328 -2.70 -15.24 18.11
C PRO A 328 -2.95 -16.56 17.36
N ASP A 329 -4.20 -16.87 17.07
CA ASP A 329 -4.57 -18.11 16.39
C ASP A 329 -4.09 -18.12 14.92
N ALA A 330 -4.10 -16.95 14.26
CA ALA A 330 -3.54 -16.81 12.91
C ALA A 330 -2.02 -17.04 12.90
N MET A 331 -1.31 -16.52 13.90
CA MET A 331 0.13 -16.79 14.06
C MET A 331 0.41 -18.28 14.28
N GLN A 332 -0.42 -18.97 15.06
CA GLN A 332 -0.28 -20.42 15.23
C GLN A 332 -0.51 -21.18 13.93
N PHE A 333 -1.53 -20.81 13.15
CA PHE A 333 -1.80 -21.45 11.86
C PHE A 333 -0.71 -21.18 10.81
N LEU A 334 -0.20 -19.95 10.74
CA LEU A 334 0.80 -19.55 9.74
C LEU A 334 2.21 -20.02 10.09
N PHE A 335 2.57 -20.00 11.38
CA PHE A 335 3.97 -20.13 11.81
C PHE A 335 4.18 -21.12 12.95
N SER A 336 3.12 -21.74 13.50
CA SER A 336 3.21 -22.63 14.68
C SER A 336 3.92 -21.97 15.87
N SER A 337 3.77 -20.65 16.02
CA SER A 337 4.49 -19.85 17.00
C SER A 337 3.73 -18.58 17.33
N LEU A 338 3.92 -18.05 18.55
CA LEU A 338 3.37 -16.77 19.02
C LEU A 338 4.44 -15.68 19.15
N HIS A 339 5.62 -15.89 18.57
CA HIS A 339 6.67 -14.89 18.56
C HIS A 339 6.35 -13.80 17.54
N LEU A 340 6.33 -12.54 17.99
CA LEU A 340 5.95 -11.40 17.14
C LEU A 340 7.05 -11.03 16.13
N GLY A 341 8.27 -11.53 16.27
CA GLY A 341 9.41 -11.15 15.43
C GLY A 341 9.80 -12.15 14.36
N LEU A 342 8.95 -13.13 14.04
CA LEU A 342 9.29 -14.22 13.11
C LEU A 342 9.69 -13.74 11.70
N ASP A 343 9.26 -12.56 11.30
CA ASP A 343 9.54 -11.93 10.01
C ASP A 343 10.48 -10.71 10.13
N LEU A 344 11.03 -10.43 11.32
CA LEU A 344 11.89 -9.27 11.54
C LEU A 344 13.09 -9.29 10.59
N CYS A 345 13.79 -10.43 10.49
CA CYS A 345 14.94 -10.57 9.60
C CYS A 345 14.54 -10.36 8.13
N GLY A 346 13.46 -10.99 7.68
CA GLY A 346 12.97 -10.84 6.31
C GLY A 346 12.62 -9.39 5.96
N VAL A 347 11.95 -8.67 6.87
CA VAL A 347 11.64 -7.25 6.66
C VAL A 347 12.91 -6.39 6.59
N LEU A 348 13.86 -6.59 7.50
CA LEU A 348 15.11 -5.83 7.51
C LEU A 348 15.97 -6.12 6.27
N ASN A 349 16.12 -7.40 5.91
CA ASN A 349 16.87 -7.85 4.74
C ASN A 349 16.23 -7.36 3.45
N GLY A 350 14.90 -7.45 3.33
CA GLY A 350 14.16 -6.93 2.18
C GLY A 350 14.35 -5.43 2.01
N ARG A 351 14.29 -4.65 3.09
CA ARG A 351 14.54 -3.21 3.06
C ARG A 351 15.99 -2.87 2.71
N GLU A 352 16.95 -3.60 3.26
CA GLU A 352 18.36 -3.44 2.91
C GLU A 352 18.62 -3.77 1.44
N TYR A 353 17.99 -4.83 0.93
CA TYR A 353 18.04 -5.19 -0.48
C TYR A 353 17.46 -4.07 -1.35
N SER A 354 16.24 -3.61 -1.04
CA SER A 354 15.56 -2.49 -1.72
C SER A 354 16.44 -1.25 -1.84
N ARG A 355 17.08 -0.81 -0.75
CA ARG A 355 18.00 0.34 -0.75
C ARG A 355 19.19 0.21 -1.70
N LYS A 356 19.59 -1.02 -2.04
CA LYS A 356 20.73 -1.29 -2.93
C LYS A 356 20.33 -1.41 -4.39
N VAL A 357 19.07 -1.77 -4.68
CA VAL A 357 18.66 -2.17 -6.03
C VAL A 357 17.49 -1.38 -6.61
N ASP A 358 16.70 -0.71 -5.79
CA ASP A 358 15.58 0.10 -6.29
C ASP A 358 16.13 1.41 -6.86
N GLU A 359 16.18 1.50 -8.19
CA GLU A 359 16.77 2.64 -8.91
C GLU A 359 15.95 3.92 -8.74
N ARG A 360 14.72 3.79 -8.22
CA ARG A 360 13.82 4.92 -7.95
C ARG A 360 14.13 5.60 -6.62
N ILE A 361 14.91 4.96 -5.73
CA ILE A 361 15.38 5.58 -4.49
C ILE A 361 16.55 6.51 -4.82
N PRO A 362 16.49 7.82 -4.53
CA PRO A 362 17.63 8.70 -4.78
C PRO A 362 18.83 8.35 -3.89
N GLN A 363 20.03 8.67 -4.39
CA GLN A 363 21.30 8.26 -3.79
C GLN A 363 21.50 8.69 -2.32
N ASP A 364 20.84 9.75 -1.87
CA ASP A 364 20.91 10.31 -0.51
C ASP A 364 19.71 9.93 0.37
N LYS A 365 18.86 8.99 -0.06
CA LYS A 365 17.64 8.59 0.64
C LYS A 365 17.62 7.08 0.90
N ASP A 366 16.90 6.70 1.95
CA ASP A 366 16.68 5.29 2.31
C ASP A 366 15.35 4.72 1.81
N TRP A 367 14.46 5.58 1.29
CA TRP A 367 13.08 5.22 0.95
C TRP A 367 12.64 5.84 -0.37
N PHE A 368 11.87 5.09 -1.15
CA PHE A 368 11.09 5.62 -2.26
C PHE A 368 9.71 6.09 -1.78
N TRP A 369 9.37 7.34 -2.02
CA TRP A 369 8.04 7.87 -1.76
C TRP A 369 7.26 7.99 -3.06
N GLY A 370 6.17 7.22 -3.19
CA GLY A 370 5.20 7.37 -4.27
C GLY A 370 3.96 8.14 -3.82
N ASP A 371 3.37 8.91 -4.73
CA ASP A 371 2.11 9.63 -4.52
C ASP A 371 0.93 8.67 -4.32
N PHE A 372 0.97 7.53 -5.02
CA PHE A 372 -0.04 6.48 -5.02
C PHE A 372 0.59 5.09 -4.95
N ARG A 373 -0.22 4.08 -4.58
CA ARG A 373 0.25 2.70 -4.45
C ARG A 373 0.78 2.13 -5.77
N THR A 374 0.09 2.36 -6.87
CA THR A 374 0.50 1.87 -8.21
C THR A 374 1.90 2.34 -8.61
N GLN A 375 2.29 3.56 -8.21
CA GLN A 375 3.64 4.08 -8.42
C GLN A 375 4.69 3.35 -7.58
N THR A 376 4.41 3.08 -6.30
CA THR A 376 5.34 2.30 -5.45
C THR A 376 5.53 0.87 -5.96
N LEU A 377 4.48 0.28 -6.54
CA LEU A 377 4.53 -1.04 -7.18
C LEU A 377 5.17 -1.02 -8.58
N ALA A 378 5.26 0.16 -9.22
CA ALA A 378 5.68 0.34 -10.62
C ALA A 378 4.97 -0.63 -11.58
N ILE A 379 3.63 -0.62 -11.54
CA ILE A 379 2.75 -1.40 -12.39
C ILE A 379 1.97 -0.51 -13.35
N ASP A 380 1.79 -0.99 -14.58
CA ASP A 380 1.03 -0.29 -15.63
C ASP A 380 -0.42 -0.74 -15.66
N THR A 381 -0.70 -1.97 -15.21
CA THR A 381 -2.03 -2.54 -15.14
C THR A 381 -2.33 -3.09 -13.76
N LEU A 382 -3.60 -2.98 -13.35
CA LEU A 382 -4.14 -3.67 -12.18
C LEU A 382 -5.57 -4.09 -12.49
N ASN A 383 -5.92 -5.33 -12.18
CA ASN A 383 -7.22 -5.92 -12.52
C ASN A 383 -7.54 -5.98 -14.03
N GLY A 384 -6.52 -5.88 -14.88
CA GLY A 384 -6.65 -5.89 -16.34
C GLY A 384 -7.00 -4.53 -16.95
N GLU A 385 -7.02 -3.48 -16.13
CA GLU A 385 -7.17 -2.10 -16.56
C GLU A 385 -5.82 -1.37 -16.43
N ASP A 386 -5.55 -0.44 -17.33
CA ASP A 386 -4.37 0.43 -17.22
C ASP A 386 -4.55 1.38 -16.02
N VAL A 387 -3.47 1.61 -15.27
CA VAL A 387 -3.49 2.38 -14.02
C VAL A 387 -2.38 3.44 -13.96
N GLY A 388 -2.60 4.44 -13.10
CA GLY A 388 -1.61 5.50 -12.85
C GLY A 388 -1.37 6.35 -14.10
N TYR A 389 -0.09 6.59 -14.43
CA TYR A 389 0.31 7.43 -15.55
C TYR A 389 0.10 6.78 -16.93
N TYR A 390 -0.13 5.46 -16.96
CA TYR A 390 -0.22 4.68 -18.20
C TYR A 390 -1.65 4.49 -18.70
N SER A 391 -2.63 4.97 -17.94
CA SER A 391 -4.03 4.92 -18.36
C SER A 391 -4.32 5.98 -19.43
N ASP A 392 -4.48 5.55 -20.68
CA ASP A 392 -4.88 6.41 -21.82
C ASP A 392 -6.23 7.10 -21.60
N THR A 393 -7.04 6.63 -20.65
CA THR A 393 -8.31 7.27 -20.27
C THR A 393 -8.15 8.54 -19.43
N ARG A 394 -6.95 8.78 -18.87
CA ARG A 394 -6.63 9.93 -18.01
C ARG A 394 -6.27 11.17 -18.83
N ASP A 395 -7.26 11.75 -19.50
CA ASP A 395 -7.15 13.08 -20.11
C ASP A 395 -7.55 14.16 -19.10
N VAL A 396 -6.56 14.71 -18.39
CA VAL A 396 -6.78 15.71 -17.32
C VAL A 396 -7.54 16.95 -17.82
N LYS A 397 -7.27 17.40 -19.04
CA LYS A 397 -7.96 18.57 -19.63
C LYS A 397 -9.43 18.24 -19.87
N LEU A 398 -9.69 17.09 -20.49
CA LEU A 398 -11.06 16.60 -20.72
C LEU A 398 -11.81 16.36 -19.40
N TRP A 399 -11.15 15.82 -18.38
CA TRP A 399 -11.76 15.57 -17.07
C TRP A 399 -12.12 16.87 -16.36
N ARG A 400 -11.20 17.85 -16.32
CA ARG A 400 -11.48 19.18 -15.75
C ARG A 400 -12.63 19.87 -16.47
N ALA A 401 -12.65 19.82 -17.81
CA ALA A 401 -13.74 20.36 -18.61
C ALA A 401 -15.08 19.69 -18.27
N ASN A 402 -15.12 18.37 -18.19
CA ASN A 402 -16.31 17.62 -17.77
C ASN A 402 -16.78 17.99 -16.35
N LEU A 403 -15.86 18.16 -15.39
CA LEU A 403 -16.21 18.59 -14.03
C LEU A 403 -16.81 19.99 -14.00
N ARG A 404 -16.22 20.95 -14.73
CA ARG A 404 -16.77 22.31 -14.87
C ARG A 404 -18.18 22.29 -15.49
N ILE A 405 -18.46 21.38 -16.42
CA ILE A 405 -19.80 21.19 -17.01
C ILE A 405 -20.78 20.65 -15.97
N VAL A 406 -20.39 19.62 -15.21
CA VAL A 406 -21.21 19.05 -14.13
C VAL A 406 -21.50 20.08 -13.04
N ASP A 407 -20.53 20.95 -12.73
CA ASP A 407 -20.67 22.01 -11.72
C ASP A 407 -21.47 23.23 -12.21
N GLY A 408 -21.77 23.30 -13.51
CA GLY A 408 -22.45 24.45 -14.11
C GLY A 408 -21.56 25.70 -14.23
N THR A 409 -20.24 25.55 -14.15
CA THR A 409 -19.26 26.65 -14.29
C THR A 409 -18.50 26.61 -15.62
N ALA A 410 -18.94 25.78 -16.56
CA ALA A 410 -18.27 25.60 -17.85
C ALA A 410 -18.35 26.81 -18.77
N THR A 411 -17.22 27.09 -19.40
CA THR A 411 -17.07 28.01 -20.53
C THR A 411 -17.32 27.28 -21.86
N GLN A 412 -17.39 28.03 -22.97
CA GLN A 412 -17.54 27.42 -24.30
C GLN A 412 -16.32 26.55 -24.69
N ALA A 413 -15.13 26.88 -24.21
CA ALA A 413 -13.92 26.07 -24.40
C ALA A 413 -14.03 24.72 -23.70
N ASP A 414 -14.58 24.69 -22.48
CA ASP A 414 -14.79 23.45 -21.73
C ASP A 414 -15.75 22.49 -22.48
N PHE A 415 -16.81 23.00 -23.11
CA PHE A 415 -17.69 22.14 -23.93
C PHE A 415 -16.98 21.51 -25.14
N ARG A 416 -16.04 22.23 -25.77
CA ARG A 416 -15.21 21.68 -26.86
C ARG A 416 -14.24 20.63 -26.33
N GLN A 417 -13.61 20.89 -25.19
CA GLN A 417 -12.62 20.01 -24.57
C GLN A 417 -13.21 18.76 -23.92
N ALA A 418 -14.45 18.82 -23.43
CA ALA A 418 -15.13 17.71 -22.78
C ALA A 418 -15.48 16.55 -23.74
N LYS A 419 -15.36 16.76 -25.05
CA LYS A 419 -15.67 15.78 -26.13
C LYS A 419 -16.98 15.02 -25.88
N ILE A 420 -18.02 15.72 -25.41
CA ILE A 420 -19.31 15.11 -25.05
C ILE A 420 -19.88 14.38 -26.27
N PRO A 421 -20.25 13.08 -26.16
CA PRO A 421 -20.84 12.33 -27.25
C PRO A 421 -22.17 12.96 -27.71
N GLY A 422 -22.08 13.79 -28.75
CA GLY A 422 -23.18 14.59 -29.27
C GLY A 422 -22.72 15.68 -30.23
N ASP A 423 -21.52 16.24 -30.02
CA ASP A 423 -21.03 17.41 -30.78
C ASP A 423 -19.91 17.13 -31.78
N VAL A 424 -19.43 15.88 -31.89
CA VAL A 424 -18.53 15.50 -32.99
C VAL A 424 -19.37 15.16 -34.23
N GLY A 425 -19.70 16.19 -35.01
CA GLY A 425 -20.08 16.04 -36.42
C GLY A 425 -21.57 16.02 -36.79
N ARG A 426 -22.50 16.53 -35.95
CA ARG A 426 -23.90 16.73 -36.37
C ARG A 426 -24.33 18.19 -36.23
N PRO A 427 -24.83 18.84 -37.31
CA PRO A 427 -25.33 20.21 -37.22
C PRO A 427 -26.47 20.28 -36.20
N ALA A 428 -26.43 21.28 -35.32
CA ALA A 428 -27.46 21.56 -34.34
C ALA A 428 -28.79 21.88 -35.03
N THR A 429 -29.63 20.87 -35.25
CA THR A 429 -31.03 21.07 -35.60
C THR A 429 -31.87 21.10 -34.34
N LYS A 430 -32.41 22.29 -34.07
CA LYS A 430 -33.49 22.54 -33.11
C LYS A 430 -34.62 21.52 -33.32
N SER A 431 -34.91 20.74 -32.29
CA SER A 431 -36.27 20.32 -31.98
C SER A 431 -36.36 19.84 -30.54
N ALA A 432 -37.13 20.59 -29.75
CA ALA A 432 -37.65 20.15 -28.47
C ALA A 432 -38.58 18.96 -28.66
N THR A 433 -38.35 17.85 -27.96
CA THR A 433 -39.38 16.84 -27.65
C THR A 433 -39.03 16.07 -26.38
N THR A 434 -39.80 16.37 -25.34
CA THR A 434 -40.42 15.48 -24.34
C THR A 434 -39.63 14.27 -23.81
N PHE A 435 -39.30 14.37 -22.52
CA PHE A 435 -39.02 13.27 -21.59
C PHE A 435 -39.94 12.07 -21.81
N GLY A 436 -39.35 10.90 -22.07
CA GLY A 436 -40.06 9.63 -22.18
C GLY A 436 -39.12 8.44 -22.02
N ALA A 437 -39.26 7.77 -20.88
CA ALA A 437 -38.85 6.38 -20.60
C ALA A 437 -37.34 6.04 -20.56
N VAL A 438 -36.85 5.99 -19.32
CA VAL A 438 -35.71 5.16 -18.89
C VAL A 438 -35.97 3.71 -19.30
N GLY A 439 -35.07 3.16 -20.11
CA GLY A 439 -35.09 1.76 -20.54
C GLY A 439 -33.68 1.28 -20.89
N LYS A 440 -33.05 0.61 -19.91
CA LYS A 440 -31.94 -0.35 -20.00
C LYS A 440 -31.37 -0.60 -21.41
N ILE A 441 -30.07 -0.37 -21.64
CA ILE A 441 -29.17 -1.37 -22.27
C ILE A 441 -27.69 -1.10 -21.87
N SER A 442 -27.18 -1.88 -20.93
CA SER A 442 -25.75 -2.17 -20.80
C SER A 442 -25.34 -3.09 -21.94
N LYS A 443 -24.27 -2.76 -22.67
CA LYS A 443 -23.66 -3.64 -23.67
C LYS A 443 -22.18 -3.75 -23.33
N LEU A 444 -21.78 -4.92 -22.81
CA LEU A 444 -20.61 -5.71 -23.24
C LEU A 444 -20.31 -6.78 -22.18
N VAL A 445 -20.99 -7.92 -22.29
CA VAL A 445 -20.55 -9.25 -21.84
C VAL A 445 -21.13 -10.23 -22.85
N SER A 446 -20.30 -10.91 -23.63
CA SER A 446 -20.60 -12.21 -24.29
C SER A 446 -19.60 -12.50 -25.41
N THR A 447 -18.56 -13.28 -25.12
CA THR A 447 -18.00 -14.40 -25.92
C THR A 447 -16.73 -14.84 -25.17
N GLY A 448 -16.45 -16.09 -24.81
CA GLY A 448 -17.02 -17.40 -25.11
C GLY A 448 -15.88 -18.42 -24.93
N LEU A 449 -16.12 -19.48 -24.17
CA LEU A 449 -15.19 -20.57 -23.84
C LEU A 449 -14.94 -21.54 -25.02
N GLY A 450 -13.71 -22.04 -25.13
CA GLY A 450 -13.27 -23.28 -25.82
C GLY A 450 -13.08 -23.17 -27.35
N ASP A 451 -12.06 -23.70 -28.02
CA ASP A 451 -11.11 -24.77 -27.67
C ASP A 451 -9.91 -24.73 -28.66
N VAL A 452 -8.73 -25.13 -28.15
CA VAL A 452 -7.48 -25.64 -28.77
C VAL A 452 -6.90 -25.07 -30.10
N ASP A 453 -5.65 -24.63 -29.94
CA ASP A 453 -4.43 -24.97 -30.71
C ASP A 453 -3.89 -24.10 -31.87
N ILE A 454 -2.55 -23.91 -31.75
CA ILE A 454 -1.53 -23.70 -32.79
C ILE A 454 -1.14 -22.24 -33.17
N SER A 455 0.05 -21.88 -32.65
CA SER A 455 1.15 -21.11 -33.25
C SER A 455 1.01 -19.61 -33.58
N ASN A 456 1.89 -18.84 -32.96
CA ASN A 456 2.53 -17.62 -33.52
C ASN A 456 3.12 -17.93 -34.92
N PRO A 457 3.17 -16.96 -35.86
CA PRO A 457 4.31 -16.04 -35.81
C PRO A 457 4.07 -14.59 -36.25
N VAL A 458 4.91 -13.75 -35.65
CA VAL A 458 5.46 -12.46 -36.07
C VAL A 458 5.55 -12.27 -37.60
N SER A 459 5.11 -11.11 -38.10
CA SER A 459 5.81 -10.41 -39.19
C SER A 459 5.52 -8.92 -39.18
N SER A 460 6.62 -8.17 -39.11
CA SER A 460 6.83 -6.79 -39.54
C SER A 460 6.33 -6.49 -40.96
N ALA A 461 5.83 -5.27 -41.17
CA ALA A 461 5.95 -4.54 -42.43
C ALA A 461 5.77 -3.03 -42.19
N GLU A 462 6.82 -2.28 -42.49
CA GLU A 462 6.86 -0.84 -42.70
C GLU A 462 6.14 -0.49 -44.03
N GLU A 463 5.55 0.71 -44.15
CA GLU A 463 5.89 1.69 -45.20
C GLU A 463 5.01 2.96 -45.11
N GLU A 464 5.71 4.11 -45.09
CA GLU A 464 5.45 5.42 -45.72
C GLU A 464 4.16 5.55 -46.55
N GLY A 465 3.39 6.64 -46.57
CA GLY A 465 3.65 8.05 -46.33
C GLY A 465 2.98 8.85 -47.46
N VAL A 466 2.05 9.76 -47.16
CA VAL A 466 1.62 10.82 -48.10
C VAL A 466 1.23 12.08 -47.31
N LYS A 467 1.93 13.17 -47.61
CA LYS A 467 1.59 14.56 -47.27
C LYS A 467 0.49 15.06 -48.22
N GLU A 468 -0.44 15.87 -47.71
CA GLU A 468 -1.00 17.00 -48.46
C GLU A 468 -1.52 18.08 -47.48
N GLU A 469 -1.09 19.31 -47.75
CA GLU A 469 -1.39 20.54 -47.01
C GLU A 469 -2.76 21.12 -47.41
N SER A 470 -3.47 21.79 -46.50
CA SER A 470 -4.07 23.11 -46.83
C SER A 470 -4.69 23.86 -45.63
N SER A 471 -4.31 25.14 -45.61
CA SER A 471 -4.98 26.36 -45.12
C SER A 471 -5.32 26.54 -43.63
N SER A 472 -4.45 27.31 -42.99
CA SER A 472 -4.70 28.49 -42.14
C SER A 472 -6.17 28.94 -41.97
N ASN A 473 -6.59 29.01 -40.71
CA ASN A 473 -7.34 30.16 -40.19
C ASN A 473 -6.82 30.45 -38.78
N ASP A 474 -6.25 31.65 -38.64
CA ASP A 474 -5.91 32.27 -37.37
C ASP A 474 -7.21 32.62 -36.63
N ASP A 475 -7.37 32.10 -35.41
CA ASP A 475 -8.21 32.70 -34.38
C ASP A 475 -7.32 32.80 -33.13
N ASP A 476 -6.84 34.02 -32.88
CA ASP A 476 -6.16 34.44 -31.65
C ASP A 476 -7.17 34.39 -30.50
N ASP A 477 -7.29 33.24 -29.84
CA ASP A 477 -7.85 33.14 -28.49
C ASP A 477 -6.66 33.18 -27.51
N GLU A 478 -6.60 34.23 -26.68
CA GLU A 478 -5.64 34.37 -25.58
C GLU A 478 -5.76 33.15 -24.65
N GLU A 479 -4.87 32.17 -24.83
CA GLU A 479 -4.70 31.05 -23.91
C GLU A 479 -4.18 31.62 -22.58
N GLU A 480 -5.05 31.72 -21.58
CA GLU A 480 -4.59 31.71 -20.19
C GLU A 480 -3.80 30.41 -20.01
N GLU A 481 -2.47 30.51 -19.93
CA GLU A 481 -1.56 29.40 -19.61
C GLU A 481 -1.91 28.86 -18.20
N GLU A 482 -2.96 28.04 -18.09
CA GLU A 482 -3.26 27.30 -16.88
C GLU A 482 -2.21 26.19 -16.70
N GLU A 483 -1.31 26.42 -15.76
CA GLU A 483 -0.17 25.57 -15.38
C GLU A 483 -0.55 24.07 -15.28
N VAL A 484 0.06 23.27 -16.16
CA VAL A 484 -0.03 21.81 -16.15
C VAL A 484 0.98 21.25 -15.16
N PHE A 485 0.61 21.14 -13.88
CA PHE A 485 1.40 20.39 -12.90
C PHE A 485 1.20 18.89 -13.09
N VAL A 486 1.88 18.32 -14.08
CA VAL A 486 2.15 16.88 -14.13
C VAL A 486 3.67 16.75 -14.20
N ALA A 487 4.32 16.83 -13.04
CA ALA A 487 5.75 16.57 -12.94
C ALA A 487 6.03 15.15 -13.45
N ARG A 488 7.04 15.01 -14.32
CA ARG A 488 7.53 13.71 -14.76
C ARG A 488 8.21 12.98 -13.59
N ILE A 489 8.28 11.65 -13.65
CA ILE A 489 8.82 10.78 -12.58
C ILE A 489 10.25 11.19 -12.17
N ASP A 490 11.04 11.74 -13.09
CA ASP A 490 12.40 12.25 -12.89
C ASP A 490 12.47 13.64 -12.22
N GLN A 491 11.34 14.33 -12.08
CA GLN A 491 11.24 15.68 -11.51
C GLN A 491 10.74 15.69 -10.06
N LEU A 492 10.17 14.57 -9.58
CA LEU A 492 9.78 14.42 -8.18
C LEU A 492 11.01 14.04 -7.35
N ARG A 493 11.43 14.92 -6.45
CA ARG A 493 12.43 14.61 -5.41
C ARG A 493 11.81 13.67 -4.37
N GLY A 494 11.57 12.41 -4.76
CA GLY A 494 10.95 11.39 -3.93
C GLY A 494 11.89 10.87 -2.85
N GLY A 495 11.36 10.55 -1.67
CA GLY A 495 12.10 9.91 -0.58
C GLY A 495 12.31 10.80 0.65
N THR A 496 12.49 10.16 1.81
CA THR A 496 12.63 10.85 3.10
C THR A 496 14.10 11.01 3.48
N GLU A 497 14.46 12.11 4.13
CA GLU A 497 15.82 12.37 4.67
C GLU A 497 16.12 11.61 5.97
N GLU A 498 15.21 10.72 6.39
CA GLU A 498 15.25 10.12 7.71
C GLU A 498 16.22 8.95 7.82
N SER A 499 17.06 9.02 8.85
CA SER A 499 17.88 7.88 9.30
C SER A 499 17.02 6.80 9.97
N GLU A 500 17.61 5.61 10.15
CA GLU A 500 16.95 4.39 10.61
C GLU A 500 16.11 4.53 11.91
N GLU A 501 16.48 5.44 12.82
CA GLU A 501 15.80 5.62 14.12
C GLU A 501 14.72 6.75 14.13
N GLY A 502 14.67 7.59 13.10
CA GLY A 502 13.81 8.79 13.06
C GLY A 502 14.01 9.72 14.27
N ASP A 503 12.98 10.49 14.65
CA ASP A 503 12.98 11.36 15.84
C ASP A 503 12.80 10.59 17.17
N TYR A 504 12.67 9.26 17.10
CA TYR A 504 12.43 8.43 18.27
C TYR A 504 13.75 8.09 18.95
N ALA A 505 14.10 8.86 19.98
CA ALA A 505 15.18 8.52 20.89
C ALA A 505 14.62 7.75 22.11
N PRO A 506 14.84 6.43 22.24
CA PRO A 506 14.54 5.76 23.50
C PRO A 506 15.42 6.40 24.57
N VAL A 507 14.83 6.82 25.69
CA VAL A 507 15.56 7.46 26.81
C VAL A 507 16.53 6.45 27.41
N THR A 508 17.73 6.37 26.85
CA THR A 508 18.91 5.77 27.45
C THR A 508 19.77 6.92 27.95
N ASP A 509 20.03 6.96 29.26
CA ASP A 509 20.83 7.95 30.00
C ASP A 509 20.18 9.30 30.41
N ILE A 510 19.38 9.28 31.48
CA ILE A 510 19.12 10.46 32.34
C ILE A 510 20.30 10.69 33.31
N ASN A 511 21.55 10.55 32.85
CA ASN A 511 22.74 10.76 33.70
C ASN A 511 23.76 11.75 33.13
N LYS A 512 23.30 12.78 32.41
CA LYS A 512 24.10 14.00 32.21
C LYS A 512 23.27 15.24 32.51
N ARG A 513 23.36 15.70 33.77
CA ARG A 513 22.97 17.07 34.12
C ARG A 513 23.79 18.05 33.28
N PRO A 514 23.18 19.13 32.75
CA PRO A 514 23.94 20.22 32.15
C PRO A 514 24.82 20.87 33.22
N LYS A 515 26.13 20.94 32.96
CA LYS A 515 27.03 21.82 33.71
C LYS A 515 26.69 23.26 33.33
N TYR A 516 26.08 23.99 34.25
CA TYR A 516 26.12 25.44 34.19
C TYR A 516 27.54 25.88 34.58
N GLU A 517 28.26 26.49 33.65
CA GLU A 517 29.44 27.29 33.96
C GLU A 517 28.98 28.70 34.35
N TYR A 518 29.55 29.20 35.45
CA TYR A 518 29.38 30.55 35.99
C TYR A 518 30.22 31.57 35.23
#